data_AF-A0ABD0P403-F1
#
_entry.id   AF-A0ABD0P403-F1
#
_cell.length_a   1.000
_cell.length_b   1.000
_cell.length_c   1.000
_cell.angle_alpha   90.00
_cell.angle_beta   90.00
_cell.angle_gamma   90.00
#
_symmetry.space_group_name_H-M   'P 1'
#
loop_
_entity.id
_entity.type
_entity.pdbx_description
1 polymer ?
#
loop_
_entity_poly.entity_id
_entity_poly.type
_entity_poly.pdbx_seq_one_letter_code
_entity_poly.pdbx_strand_id
1 'polypeptide(L)' 'ACSKGNMVLHSYGMLLPCGIDKFHGTEYVCCPSTRPEEPIPPVSPSKELDDEDEDEDEELEEEPVVEDEDEEAVEE' A
#
# COMPACT_ATOMS: atom_id res chain seq x y z
N ALA A 1 -1.40 25.57 0.90
CA ALA A 1 -2.77 26.10 0.82
C ALA A 1 -3.20 26.77 2.13
N CYS A 2 -3.47 26.01 3.20
CA CYS A 2 -3.93 26.57 4.47
C CYS A 2 -2.89 27.45 5.20
N SER A 3 -1.60 27.12 5.10
CA SER A 3 -0.52 27.88 5.75
C SER A 3 -0.40 29.33 5.25
N LYS A 4 -0.88 29.62 4.03
CA LYS A 4 -0.85 30.97 3.45
C LYS A 4 -1.85 31.91 4.14
N GLY A 5 -2.82 31.36 4.89
CA GLY A 5 -3.84 32.11 5.62
C GLY A 5 -3.88 31.79 7.11
N ASN A 6 -2.76 31.39 7.74
CA ASN A 6 -2.69 31.08 9.18
C ASN A 6 -3.79 30.12 9.69
N MET A 7 -4.18 29.18 8.83
CA MET A 7 -5.18 28.15 9.08
C MET A 7 -4.52 26.77 9.03
N VAL A 8 -5.15 25.79 9.67
CA VAL A 8 -4.73 24.39 9.67
C VAL A 8 -5.55 23.59 8.67
N LEU A 9 -4.93 22.60 8.02
CA LEU A 9 -5.63 21.67 7.14
C LEU A 9 -6.50 20.73 7.98
N HIS A 10 -7.79 20.69 7.72
CA HIS A 10 -8.74 19.84 8.44
C HIS A 10 -9.07 18.56 7.67
N SER A 11 -9.25 18.69 6.35
CA SER A 11 -9.55 17.56 5.46
C SER A 11 -9.00 17.81 4.07
N TYR A 12 -8.68 16.75 3.34
CA TYR A 12 -8.26 16.79 1.95
C TYR A 12 -8.77 15.57 1.17
N GLY A 13 -8.92 15.72 -0.14
CA GLY A 13 -9.33 14.66 -1.06
C GLY A 13 -8.69 14.83 -2.43
N MET A 14 -8.60 13.75 -3.20
CA MET A 14 -8.00 13.75 -4.54
C MET A 14 -9.09 13.84 -5.62
N LEU A 15 -8.89 14.68 -6.63
CA LEU A 15 -9.85 14.93 -7.71
C LEU A 15 -9.39 14.32 -9.03
N LEU A 16 -10.26 13.52 -9.64
CA LEU A 16 -10.13 12.93 -10.98
C LEU A 16 -8.85 12.08 -11.17
N PRO A 17 -8.92 10.75 -11.01
CA PRO A 17 -7.78 9.88 -11.25
C PRO A 17 -7.39 9.87 -12.74
N CYS A 18 -6.09 9.94 -13.03
CA CYS A 18 -5.52 9.83 -14.37
C CYS A 18 -4.38 8.81 -14.49
N GLY A 19 -4.13 8.07 -13.43
CA GLY A 19 -3.17 6.99 -13.36
C GLY A 19 -3.11 6.43 -11.94
N ILE A 20 -2.29 5.40 -11.74
CA ILE A 20 -1.99 4.87 -10.41
C ILE A 20 -1.37 6.01 -9.60
N ASP A 21 -2.06 6.39 -8.53
CA ASP A 21 -1.67 7.49 -7.63
C ASP A 21 -1.49 8.86 -8.33
N LYS A 22 -2.17 9.09 -9.46
CA LYS A 22 -2.15 10.37 -10.19
C LYS A 22 -3.54 10.93 -10.29
N PHE A 23 -3.66 12.22 -10.00
CA PHE A 23 -4.93 12.92 -9.97
C PHE A 23 -4.76 14.32 -10.55
N HIS A 24 -5.79 14.82 -11.22
CA HIS A 24 -5.77 16.17 -11.82
C HIS A 24 -5.91 17.29 -10.79
N GLY A 25 -6.24 16.98 -9.54
CA GLY A 25 -6.30 17.98 -8.49
C GLY A 25 -6.52 17.41 -7.11
N THR A 26 -6.71 18.32 -6.17
CA THR A 26 -7.08 18.02 -4.78
C THR A 26 -8.04 19.08 -4.28
N GLU A 27 -9.01 18.67 -3.49
CA GLU A 27 -9.83 19.58 -2.69
C GLU A 27 -9.37 19.57 -1.23
N TYR A 28 -9.55 20.69 -0.53
CA TYR A 28 -9.11 20.82 0.85
C TYR A 28 -10.01 21.76 1.65
N VAL A 29 -10.09 21.51 2.96
CA VAL A 29 -10.78 22.37 3.93
C VAL A 29 -9.76 22.90 4.94
N CYS A 30 -9.68 24.22 5.06
CA CYS A 30 -8.86 24.89 6.06
C CYS A 30 -9.72 25.41 7.20
N CYS A 31 -9.34 25.14 8.45
CA CYS A 31 -10.00 25.67 9.63
C CYS A 31 -9.09 26.70 10.33
N PRO A 32 -9.65 27.74 10.99
CA PRO A 32 -8.88 28.62 11.85
C PRO A 32 -8.12 27.79 12.89
N SER A 33 -6.88 28.17 13.18
CA SER A 33 -6.09 27.53 14.24
C SER A 33 -6.62 27.98 15.61
N THR A 34 -7.80 27.52 16.00
CA THR A 34 -8.36 27.79 17.33
C THR A 34 -7.56 26.98 18.35
N ARG A 35 -6.72 27.65 19.13
CA ARG A 35 -6.25 27.11 20.41
C ARG A 35 -6.64 28.11 21.52
N PRO A 36 -7.78 27.95 22.20
CA PRO A 36 -7.72 27.70 23.63
C PRO A 36 -7.17 26.27 23.82
N GLU A 37 -6.32 26.04 24.82
CA GLU A 37 -5.78 24.72 25.14
C GLU A 37 -6.88 23.66 25.27
N GLU A 38 -7.12 22.88 24.23
CA GLU A 38 -7.73 21.56 24.39
C GLU A 38 -6.84 20.58 23.62
N PRO A 39 -6.24 19.59 24.30
CA PRO A 39 -5.39 18.61 23.65
C PRO A 39 -6.26 17.80 22.70
N ILE A 40 -6.03 17.97 21.40
CA ILE A 40 -6.58 17.09 20.38
C ILE A 40 -6.07 15.68 20.75
N PRO A 41 -6.94 14.72 21.14
CA PRO A 41 -6.48 13.35 21.33
C PRO A 41 -5.89 12.90 19.99
N PRO A 42 -4.76 12.19 19.99
CA PRO A 42 -4.15 11.76 18.73
C PRO A 42 -5.21 10.98 17.95
N VAL A 43 -5.49 11.44 16.73
CA VAL A 43 -6.18 10.62 15.74
C VAL A 43 -5.28 9.42 15.53
N SER A 44 -5.58 8.35 16.26
CA SER A 44 -4.99 7.04 16.09
C SER A 44 -5.19 6.66 14.63
N PRO A 45 -4.13 6.46 13.84
CA PRO A 45 -4.30 5.76 12.59
C PRO A 45 -4.68 4.33 13.00
N SER A 46 -5.96 3.99 12.90
CA SER A 46 -6.38 2.59 12.80
C SER A 46 -5.80 2.07 11.48
N LYS A 47 -4.52 1.70 11.52
CA LYS A 47 -3.86 0.82 10.58
C LYS A 47 -3.31 -0.30 11.44
N GLU A 48 -4.19 -1.20 11.81
CA GLU A 48 -3.80 -2.56 12.11
C GLU A 48 -3.46 -3.15 10.74
N LEU A 49 -2.20 -2.98 10.33
CA LEU A 49 -1.61 -3.77 9.27
C LEU A 49 -0.55 -4.58 10.00
N ASP A 50 -1.02 -5.76 10.38
CA ASP A 50 -0.25 -6.90 10.83
C ASP A 50 0.71 -7.27 9.69
N ASP A 51 1.97 -6.95 9.89
CA ASP A 51 3.09 -7.24 9.00
C ASP A 51 3.73 -8.53 9.53
N GLU A 52 3.04 -9.65 9.30
CA GLU A 52 3.56 -11.00 9.53
C GLU A 52 4.29 -11.45 8.24
N ASP A 53 5.47 -10.88 8.00
CA ASP A 53 6.49 -11.41 7.10
C ASP A 53 7.27 -12.52 7.85
N GLU A 54 6.74 -13.74 7.88
CA GLU A 54 7.48 -14.97 8.20
C GLU A 54 7.88 -15.68 6.89
N ASP A 55 8.92 -15.16 6.23
CA ASP A 55 9.69 -15.89 5.21
C ASP A 55 10.63 -16.90 5.92
N GLU A 56 10.15 -18.12 6.19
CA GLU A 56 10.99 -19.29 6.47
C GLU A 56 11.07 -20.15 5.20
N ASP A 57 12.03 -19.81 4.34
CA ASP A 57 12.45 -20.57 3.16
C ASP A 57 13.45 -21.66 3.62
N GLU A 58 12.96 -22.87 3.93
CA GLU A 58 13.82 -24.05 4.11
C GLU A 58 13.02 -25.38 3.98
N GLU A 59 12.90 -25.91 2.76
CA GLU A 59 13.01 -27.36 2.56
C GLU A 59 13.48 -27.71 1.14
N LEU A 60 14.70 -28.23 1.09
CA LEU A 60 15.34 -28.86 -0.07
C LEU A 60 14.84 -30.29 -0.16
N GLU A 61 14.09 -30.64 -1.20
CA GLU A 61 13.85 -32.02 -1.61
C GLU A 61 14.43 -32.25 -3.01
N GLU A 62 15.57 -32.94 -3.08
CA GLU A 62 16.12 -33.51 -4.31
C GLU A 62 15.21 -34.66 -4.78
N GLU A 63 14.43 -34.45 -5.84
CA GLU A 63 13.72 -35.54 -6.53
C GLU A 63 14.61 -36.11 -7.66
N PRO A 64 14.78 -37.44 -7.75
CA PRO A 64 15.77 -38.07 -8.62
C PRO A 64 15.38 -38.00 -10.10
N VAL A 65 16.40 -37.83 -10.94
CA VAL A 65 16.32 -37.93 -12.41
C VAL A 65 15.84 -39.34 -12.76
N VAL A 66 14.61 -39.46 -13.28
CA VAL A 66 14.18 -40.68 -13.95
C VAL A 66 14.87 -40.77 -15.31
N GLU A 67 15.68 -41.81 -15.47
CA GLU A 67 16.39 -42.12 -16.70
C GLU A 67 15.39 -42.57 -17.80
N ASP A 68 15.64 -42.09 -19.02
CA ASP A 68 14.99 -42.46 -20.28
C ASP A 68 14.87 -43.98 -20.44
N GLU A 69 13.64 -44.48 -20.64
CA GLU A 69 13.37 -45.78 -21.25
C GLU A 69 12.38 -45.57 -22.41
N ASP A 70 12.95 -45.31 -23.60
CA ASP A 70 12.56 -45.85 -24.91
C ASP A 70 11.08 -46.25 -25.13
N GLU A 71 10.36 -45.52 -25.99
CA GLU A 71 9.69 -46.14 -27.14
C GLU A 71 9.63 -45.14 -28.31
N GLU A 72 10.45 -45.42 -29.32
CA GLU A 72 10.41 -44.81 -30.65
C GLU A 72 9.01 -44.90 -31.29
N ALA A 73 8.58 -43.79 -31.89
CA ALA A 73 7.59 -43.80 -32.95
C ALA A 73 8.18 -43.13 -34.20
N VAL A 74 8.83 -43.94 -35.05
CA VAL A 74 9.10 -43.65 -36.47
C VAL A 74 8.68 -44.88 -37.32
N GLU A 75 8.20 -44.58 -38.52
CA GLU A 75 7.24 -45.37 -39.34
C GLU A 75 7.80 -46.58 -40.11
N GLU A 76 7.01 -47.67 -40.23
CA GLU A 76 6.48 -48.30 -41.47
C GLU A 76 5.51 -49.46 -41.16
#